data_AF-A0A9E1QDP2-F1
#
_entry.id   AF-A0A9E1QDP2-F1
#
_cell.length_a   1.000
_cell.length_b   1.000
_cell.length_c   1.000
_cell.angle_alpha   90.00
_cell.angle_beta   90.00
_cell.angle_gamma   90.00
#
_symmetry.space_group_name_H-M   'P 1'
#
loop_
_entity.id
_entity.type
_entity.pdbx_description
1 polymer ?
#
loop_
_entity_poly.entity_id
_entity_poly.type
_entity_poly.pdbx_seq_one_letter_code
_entity_poly.pdbx_strand_id
1 'polypeptide(L)'
;MEVVFNFFANSEHQILFILPFIVMTVATLVLQRLLPKADNSRQSGRMAAYDDLHREAYIAAIIAAVVTIVVFEIRGGPEPFVLIWKPLLSTIMILPFGYAVALFIGGVSGMTRNAA
;
A
#
# COMPACT_ATOMS: atom_id res chain seq x y z
N MET A 1 -27.24 10.00 -9.91
CA MET A 1 -26.46 10.14 -11.16
C MET A 1 -25.77 11.50 -11.28
N GLU A 2 -26.29 12.58 -10.68
CA GLU A 2 -25.64 13.92 -10.69
C GLU A 2 -24.23 13.94 -10.07
N VAL A 3 -24.00 13.25 -8.95
CA VAL A 3 -22.68 13.22 -8.29
C VAL A 3 -21.60 12.60 -9.19
N VAL A 4 -21.96 11.56 -9.94
CA VAL A 4 -21.05 10.89 -10.89
C VAL A 4 -20.74 11.83 -12.06
N PHE A 5 -21.74 12.53 -12.60
CA PHE A 5 -21.53 13.51 -13.66
C PHE A 5 -20.67 14.70 -13.21
N ASN A 6 -20.88 15.24 -12.00
CA ASN A 6 -20.07 16.32 -11.44
C ASN A 6 -18.63 15.89 -11.13
N PHE A 7 -18.43 14.62 -10.73
CA PHE A 7 -17.10 14.05 -10.57
C PHE A 7 -16.34 13.95 -11.91
N PHE A 8 -17.03 13.60 -13.00
CA PHE A 8 -16.43 13.59 -14.33
C PHE A 8 -16.25 14.99 -14.94
N ALA A 9 -16.99 15.99 -14.47
CA ALA A 9 -16.88 17.37 -14.94
C ALA A 9 -15.75 18.17 -14.26
N ASN A 10 -15.32 17.78 -13.06
CA ASN A 10 -14.34 18.53 -12.29
C ASN A 10 -12.96 17.84 -12.27
N SER A 11 -12.01 18.38 -13.05
CA SER A 11 -10.66 17.84 -13.22
C SER A 11 -9.89 17.69 -11.90
N GLU A 12 -10.17 18.55 -10.92
CA GLU A 12 -9.52 18.46 -9.60
C GLU A 12 -9.89 17.17 -8.86
N HIS A 13 -11.15 16.74 -8.95
CA HIS A 13 -11.62 15.53 -8.26
C HIS A 13 -11.10 14.26 -8.94
N GLN A 14 -10.93 14.29 -10.27
CA GLN A 14 -10.30 13.22 -11.02
C GLN A 14 -8.82 13.05 -10.64
N ILE A 15 -8.08 14.16 -10.55
CA ILE A 15 -6.66 14.14 -10.15
C ILE A 15 -6.53 13.57 -8.74
N LEU A 16 -7.37 14.01 -7.81
CA LEU A 16 -7.38 13.52 -6.43
C LEU A 16 -7.72 12.02 -6.34
N PHE A 17 -8.59 11.53 -7.21
CA PHE A 17 -8.94 10.10 -7.25
C PHE A 17 -7.84 9.22 -7.84
N ILE A 18 -7.08 9.73 -8.81
CA ILE A 18 -5.97 9.00 -9.46
C ILE A 18 -4.67 9.11 -8.65
N LEU A 19 -4.57 10.11 -7.76
CA LEU A 19 -3.43 10.37 -6.89
C LEU A 19 -2.81 9.12 -6.24
N PRO A 20 -3.55 8.22 -5.55
CA PRO A 20 -2.96 7.03 -4.95
C PRO A 20 -2.24 6.13 -5.96
N PHE A 21 -2.74 6.02 -7.19
CA PHE A 21 -2.07 5.24 -8.24
C PHE A 21 -0.76 5.91 -8.69
N ILE A 22 -0.78 7.23 -8.90
CA ILE A 22 0.42 7.98 -9.29
C ILE A 22 1.49 7.87 -8.21
N VAL A 23 1.11 8.09 -6.94
CA VAL A 23 2.05 8.01 -5.83
C VAL A 23 2.59 6.60 -5.68
N MET A 24 1.76 5.57 -5.83
CA MET A 24 2.21 4.18 -5.77
C MET A 24 3.21 3.87 -6.88
N THR A 25 2.95 4.27 -8.13
CA THR A 25 3.89 4.06 -9.24
C THR A 25 5.22 4.76 -9.00
N VAL A 26 5.20 6.03 -8.57
CA VAL A 26 6.42 6.78 -8.27
C VAL A 26 7.18 6.15 -7.11
N ALA A 27 6.48 5.76 -6.04
CA ALA A 27 7.08 5.10 -4.88
C ALA A 27 7.75 3.78 -5.27
N THR A 28 7.10 2.93 -6.07
CA THR A 28 7.70 1.68 -6.55
C THR A 28 8.98 1.93 -7.36
N LEU A 29 8.97 2.90 -8.28
CA LEU A 29 10.15 3.24 -9.08
C LEU A 29 11.31 3.77 -8.24
N VAL A 30 11.01 4.53 -7.18
CA VAL A 30 12.00 5.04 -6.24
C VAL A 30 12.54 3.93 -5.34
N LEU A 31 11.67 3.05 -4.82
CA LEU A 31 12.04 1.94 -3.96
C LEU A 31 12.94 0.93 -4.68
N GLN A 32 12.68 0.66 -5.96
CA GLN A 32 13.55 -0.19 -6.80
C GLN A 32 15.00 0.32 -6.89
N ARG A 33 15.21 1.64 -6.73
CA ARG A 33 16.55 2.25 -6.74
C ARG A 33 17.18 2.34 -5.35
N LEU A 34 16.39 2.36 -4.29
CA LEU A 34 16.86 2.62 -2.92
C LEU A 34 16.97 1.35 -2.08
N LEU A 35 16.10 0.37 -2.30
CA LEU A 35 16.11 -0.84 -1.50
C LEU A 35 17.22 -1.78 -2.00
N PRO A 36 18.09 -2.28 -1.09
CA PRO A 36 18.96 -3.38 -1.43
C PRO A 36 18.08 -4.58 -1.79
N LYS A 37 18.43 -5.27 -2.88
CA LYS A 37 17.81 -6.55 -3.25
C LYS A 37 17.85 -7.47 -2.03
N ALA A 38 16.75 -8.15 -1.71
CA ALA A 38 16.75 -9.06 -0.58
C ALA A 38 17.85 -10.11 -0.77
N ASP A 39 18.64 -10.34 0.28
CA ASP A 39 19.69 -11.34 0.30
C ASP A 39 19.05 -12.74 0.34
N ASN A 40 18.57 -13.16 -0.82
CA ASN A 40 17.86 -14.41 -1.04
C ASN A 40 18.83 -15.59 -1.22
N SER A 41 19.87 -15.66 -0.38
CA SER A 41 20.89 -16.73 -0.43
C SER A 41 20.33 -18.15 -0.27
N ARG A 42 19.07 -18.30 0.16
CA ARG A 42 18.34 -19.58 0.28
C ARG A 42 17.20 -19.78 -0.73
N GLN A 43 16.82 -18.76 -1.51
CA GLN A 43 15.74 -18.85 -2.49
C GLN A 43 16.30 -18.52 -3.89
N SER A 44 16.39 -19.52 -4.76
CA SER A 44 16.82 -19.31 -6.15
C SER A 44 15.61 -19.18 -7.10
N GLY A 45 15.76 -18.34 -8.13
CA GLY A 45 14.79 -18.25 -9.23
C GLY A 45 13.60 -17.30 -9.01
N ARG A 46 12.46 -17.63 -9.66
CA ARG A 46 11.26 -16.76 -9.76
C ARG A 46 10.63 -16.39 -8.41
N MET A 47 10.87 -17.17 -7.36
CA MET A 47 10.31 -16.91 -6.02
C MET A 47 11.02 -15.76 -5.30
N ALA A 48 12.34 -15.62 -5.44
CA ALA A 48 13.11 -14.52 -4.87
C ALA A 48 12.71 -13.16 -5.49
N ALA A 49 12.51 -13.13 -6.81
CA ALA A 49 12.05 -11.94 -7.52
C ALA A 49 10.59 -11.59 -7.19
N TYR A 50 9.77 -12.59 -6.82
CA TYR A 50 8.39 -12.38 -6.40
C TYR A 50 8.34 -11.76 -4.99
N ASP A 51 9.18 -12.21 -4.06
CA ASP A 51 9.23 -11.70 -2.69
C ASP A 51 9.73 -10.24 -2.64
N ASP A 52 10.77 -9.92 -3.42
CA ASP A 52 11.25 -8.54 -3.59
C ASP A 52 10.16 -7.62 -4.18
N LEU A 53 9.46 -8.07 -5.24
CA LEU A 53 8.39 -7.29 -5.86
C LEU A 53 7.19 -7.11 -4.91
N HIS A 54 6.83 -8.14 -4.14
CA HIS A 54 5.73 -8.05 -3.18
C HIS A 54 6.08 -7.07 -2.06
N ARG A 55 7.31 -7.12 -1.55
CA ARG A 55 7.81 -6.20 -0.53
C ARG A 55 7.85 -4.76 -1.04
N GLU A 56 8.36 -4.52 -2.24
CA GLU A 56 8.39 -3.19 -2.86
C GLU A 56 6.98 -2.64 -3.09
N ALA A 57 6.09 -3.44 -3.67
CA ALA A 57 4.71 -3.04 -3.91
C ALA A 57 3.96 -2.75 -2.61
N TYR A 58 4.22 -3.52 -1.55
CA TYR A 58 3.62 -3.32 -0.25
C TYR A 58 4.07 -2.01 0.41
N ILE A 59 5.37 -1.73 0.41
CA ILE A 59 5.92 -0.47 0.93
C ILE A 59 5.41 0.72 0.10
N ALA A 60 5.37 0.58 -1.22
CA ALA A 60 4.81 1.60 -2.12
C ALA A 60 3.33 1.87 -1.83
N ALA A 61 2.53 0.83 -1.56
CA ALA A 61 1.12 0.96 -1.21
C ALA A 61 0.92 1.70 0.12
N ILE A 62 1.79 1.47 1.12
CA ILE A 62 1.76 2.21 2.39
C ILE A 62 2.11 3.68 2.16
N ILE A 63 3.17 3.98 1.39
CA ILE A 63 3.56 5.35 1.06
C ILE A 63 2.41 6.07 0.33
N ALA A 64 1.82 5.40 -0.66
CA ALA A 64 0.66 5.93 -1.38
C ALA A 64 -0.52 6.20 -0.44
N ALA A 65 -0.82 5.29 0.49
CA ALA A 65 -1.88 5.47 1.47
C ALA A 65 -1.66 6.69 2.35
N VAL A 66 -0.46 6.85 2.92
CA VAL A 66 -0.13 7.97 3.81
C VAL A 66 -0.21 9.31 3.06
N VAL A 67 0.43 9.42 1.90
CA VAL A 67 0.42 10.65 1.10
C VAL A 67 -1.00 11.02 0.70
N THR A 68 -1.78 10.03 0.27
CA THR A 68 -3.15 10.24 -0.14
C THR A 68 -4.00 10.74 1.03
N ILE A 69 -3.92 10.12 2.20
CA ILE A 69 -4.63 10.57 3.41
C ILE A 69 -4.24 12.00 3.79
N VAL A 70 -2.94 12.33 3.81
CA VAL A 70 -2.47 13.69 4.15
C VAL A 70 -3.04 14.73 3.20
N VAL A 71 -3.03 14.47 1.89
CA VAL A 71 -3.58 15.39 0.88
C VAL A 71 -5.09 15.59 1.09
N PHE A 72 -5.81 14.53 1.47
CA PHE A 72 -7.25 14.59 1.67
C PHE A 72 -7.69 15.23 2.99
N GLU A 73 -6.99 14.98 4.08
CA GLU A 73 -7.26 15.64 5.36
C GLU A 73 -7.01 17.15 5.26
N ILE A 74 -6.07 17.59 4.41
CA ILE A 74 -5.78 19.02 4.19
C ILE A 74 -6.79 19.68 3.23
N ARG A 75 -7.19 19.00 2.14
CA ARG A 75 -8.06 19.61 1.10
C ARG A 75 -9.56 19.38 1.29
N GLY A 76 -9.97 18.37 2.05
CA GLY A 76 -11.35 17.91 2.10
C GLY A 76 -11.70 17.11 0.85
N GLY A 77 -11.74 15.78 0.96
CA GLY A 77 -11.96 14.90 -0.18
C GLY A 77 -13.41 14.80 -0.67
N PRO A 78 -13.64 14.59 -1.98
CA PRO A 78 -14.98 14.37 -2.51
C PRO A 78 -15.57 13.04 -2.02
N GLU A 79 -16.88 12.99 -1.83
CA GLU A 79 -17.61 11.84 -1.26
C GLU A 79 -17.29 10.48 -1.90
N PRO A 80 -17.14 10.34 -3.25
CA PRO A 80 -16.78 9.06 -3.86
C PRO A 80 -15.41 8.54 -3.42
N PHE A 81 -14.48 9.44 -3.10
CA PHE A 81 -13.17 9.07 -2.60
C PHE A 81 -13.28 8.49 -1.18
N VAL A 82 -14.07 9.12 -0.32
CA VAL A 82 -14.31 8.64 1.05
C VAL A 82 -14.91 7.22 1.04
N LEU A 83 -15.85 6.96 0.13
CA LEU A 83 -16.52 5.65 0.07
C LEU A 83 -15.62 4.53 -0.46
N ILE A 84 -14.75 4.81 -1.43
CA ILE A 84 -13.93 3.78 -2.08
C ILE A 84 -12.56 3.65 -1.39
N TRP A 85 -11.89 4.77 -1.14
CA TRP A 85 -10.49 4.77 -0.76
C TRP A 85 -10.25 4.74 0.75
N LYS A 86 -11.07 5.40 1.59
CA LYS A 86 -10.83 5.35 3.05
C LYS A 86 -10.82 3.92 3.62
N PRO A 87 -11.76 3.02 3.26
CA PRO A 87 -11.72 1.63 3.72
C PRO A 87 -10.51 0.85 3.18
N LEU A 88 -10.12 1.12 1.93
CA LEU A 88 -9.04 0.42 1.25
C LEU A 88 -7.67 0.82 1.82
N LEU A 89 -7.46 2.14 2.00
CA LEU A 89 -6.25 2.69 2.60
C LEU A 89 -6.12 2.30 4.07
N SER A 90 -7.21 2.27 4.85
CA SER A 90 -7.16 1.80 6.24
C SER A 90 -6.77 0.32 6.34
N THR A 91 -7.27 -0.51 5.42
CA THR A 91 -6.93 -1.94 5.35
C THR A 91 -5.44 -2.13 5.03
N ILE A 92 -4.92 -1.41 4.04
CA ILE A 92 -3.49 -1.47 3.68
C ILE A 92 -2.61 -1.03 4.85
N MET A 93 -3.02 0.00 5.60
CA MET A 93 -2.27 0.49 6.75
C MET A 93 -2.36 -0.41 7.98
N ILE A 94 -3.44 -1.19 8.17
CA ILE A 94 -3.61 -2.05 9.36
C ILE A 94 -3.01 -3.45 9.20
N LEU A 95 -2.92 -3.95 7.96
CA LEU A 95 -2.30 -5.24 7.64
C LEU A 95 -0.90 -5.47 8.24
N PRO A 96 0.04 -4.50 8.26
CA PRO A 96 1.37 -4.74 8.79
C PRO A 96 1.35 -4.86 10.31
N PHE A 97 0.45 -4.15 10.98
CA PHE A 97 0.24 -4.30 12.42
C PHE A 97 -0.37 -5.65 12.75
N GLY A 98 -1.38 -6.10 12.00
CA GLY A 98 -1.95 -7.43 12.15
C GLY A 98 -0.92 -8.55 11.94
N TYR A 99 -0.08 -8.41 10.91
CA TYR A 99 1.01 -9.34 10.63
C TYR A 99 2.08 -9.32 11.74
N ALA A 100 2.49 -8.15 12.22
CA ALA A 100 3.45 -8.02 13.31
C ALA A 100 2.93 -8.67 14.61
N VAL A 101 1.65 -8.50 14.93
CA VAL A 101 1.01 -9.16 16.07
C VAL A 101 0.99 -10.68 15.89
N ALA A 102 0.68 -11.18 14.68
CA ALA A 102 0.69 -12.61 14.39
C ALA A 102 2.10 -13.22 14.53
N LEU A 103 3.14 -12.53 14.03
CA LEU A 103 4.53 -12.94 14.20
C LEU A 103 4.96 -12.93 15.66
N PHE A 104 4.54 -11.92 16.43
CA PHE A 104 4.83 -11.85 17.86
C PHE A 104 4.19 -13.03 18.60
N ILE A 105 2.91 -13.30 18.36
CA ILE A 105 2.20 -14.44 18.96
C ILE A 105 2.85 -15.76 18.54
N GLY A 106 3.14 -15.95 17.25
CA GLY A 106 3.78 -17.16 16.74
C GLY A 106 5.20 -17.36 17.27
N GLY A 107 5.95 -16.28 17.50
CA GLY A 107 7.28 -16.28 18.10
C GLY A 107 7.25 -16.66 19.58
N VAL A 108 6.31 -16.10 20.35
CA VAL A 108 6.15 -16.39 21.78
C VAL A 108 5.55 -17.79 22.01
N SER A 109 4.63 -18.24 21.14
CA SER A 109 4.00 -19.57 21.25
C SER A 109 4.87 -20.71 20.72
N GLY A 110 6.02 -20.41 20.10
CA GLY A 110 6.91 -21.39 19.49
C GLY A 110 6.35 -22.03 18.21
N MET A 111 5.18 -21.63 17.73
CA MET A 111 4.60 -22.12 16.45
C MET A 111 5.53 -21.88 15.27
N THR A 112 6.28 -20.78 15.26
CA THR A 112 7.24 -20.45 14.19
C THR A 112 8.47 -21.36 14.17
N ARG A 113 8.77 -22.08 15.27
CA ARG A 113 9.87 -23.08 15.31
C ARG A 113 9.52 -24.40 14.64
N ASN A 114 8.24 -24.75 14.54
CA ASN A 114 7.77 -26.02 13.96
C ASN A 114 7.44 -25.92 12.45
N ALA A 115 7.60 -24.73 11.86
CA ALA A 115 7.34 -24.46 10.44
C ALA A 115 8.61 -24.46 9.57
N ALA A 116 9.77 -24.78 10.16
CA ALA A 116 11.08 -24.89 9.49
C ALA A 116 11.49 -26.35 9.29
#